data_AF-A0A5S9MIK5-F1
#
_entry.id   AF-A0A5S9MIK5-F1
#
_cell.length_a   1.000
_cell.length_b   1.000
_cell.length_c   1.000
_cell.angle_alpha   90.00
_cell.angle_beta   90.00
_cell.angle_gamma   90.00
#
_symmetry.space_group_name_H-M   'P 1'
#
loop_
_entity.id
_entity.type
_entity.pdbx_description
1 polymer ?
#
loop_
_entity_poly.entity_id
_entity_poly.type
_entity_poly.pdbx_seq_one_letter_code
_entity_poly.pdbx_strand_id
1 'polypeptide(L)'
;MTKKIGFIGLGIMGKPMALNLLKAGHTLTVFDLNEEAIRSLQEAGAKGAVSAAEAASESDIIITMLPKGEHVEAVVSGDQGILTTAAPGTVIVDMSSISPVTSRALAAFAKQHQVEFIDAPVSGGEPKAIDGTLAIMAGGEESIFEQVKDVLLSTMGTEVVLVGANGSGTTAKLANQIIVNLNIAAMSEALVLAAKSGIAIDKMYEAIRGGLAGSAVLDAKVPLILERNFEPGGRIDINLKDLTNVMETAHDIGVPLPLSSQLLEIFHALKADGKSGLDHGGIVQYYEKMAHVEVKKG
;
A
#
# COMPACT_ATOMS: atom_id res chain seq x y z
N MET A 1 -26.62 3.80 0.85
CA MET A 1 -27.04 5.22 0.74
C MET A 1 -25.91 6.00 0.10
N THR A 2 -26.21 6.97 -0.77
CA THR A 2 -25.20 7.90 -1.29
C THR A 2 -24.51 8.65 -0.14
N LYS A 3 -23.19 8.83 -0.25
CA LYS A 3 -22.34 9.52 0.73
C LYS A 3 -21.59 10.65 0.03
N LYS A 4 -21.30 11.73 0.75
CA LYS A 4 -20.39 12.78 0.29
C LYS A 4 -18.98 12.43 0.72
N ILE A 5 -18.09 12.23 -0.25
CA ILE A 5 -16.74 11.72 0.00
C ILE A 5 -15.69 12.71 -0.51
N GLY A 6 -14.81 13.14 0.38
CA GLY A 6 -13.56 13.80 0.01
C GLY A 6 -12.53 12.75 -0.38
N PHE A 7 -11.84 12.89 -1.51
CA PHE A 7 -10.75 11.98 -1.89
C PHE A 7 -9.49 12.77 -2.22
N ILE A 8 -8.44 12.57 -1.43
CA ILE A 8 -7.20 13.34 -1.51
C ILE A 8 -6.04 12.42 -1.85
N GLY A 9 -5.41 12.66 -3.00
CA GLY A 9 -4.38 11.81 -3.59
C GLY A 9 -4.93 10.93 -4.72
N LEU A 10 -4.65 11.29 -5.96
CA LEU A 10 -5.18 10.69 -7.19
C LEU A 10 -4.07 10.05 -8.04
N GLY A 11 -3.05 9.49 -7.37
CA GLY A 11 -1.99 8.73 -8.01
C GLY A 11 -2.45 7.35 -8.51
N ILE A 12 -1.48 6.48 -8.79
CA ILE A 12 -1.68 5.11 -9.33
C ILE A 12 -2.76 4.32 -8.59
N MET A 13 -2.77 4.40 -7.25
CA MET A 13 -3.79 3.72 -6.43
C MET A 13 -5.06 4.56 -6.26
N GLY A 14 -4.90 5.86 -5.94
CA GLY A 14 -6.01 6.71 -5.53
C GLY A 14 -7.02 6.99 -6.65
N LYS A 15 -6.56 7.19 -7.90
CA LYS A 15 -7.43 7.43 -9.05
C LYS A 15 -8.42 6.29 -9.31
N PRO A 16 -8.01 5.02 -9.47
CA PRO A 16 -8.97 3.93 -9.67
C PRO A 16 -9.89 3.72 -8.47
N MET A 17 -9.42 3.92 -7.23
CA MET A 17 -10.26 3.86 -6.03
C MET A 17 -11.37 4.94 -6.05
N ALA A 18 -11.02 6.18 -6.40
CA ALA A 18 -11.99 7.27 -6.55
C ALA A 18 -13.01 7.01 -7.67
N LEU A 19 -12.56 6.45 -8.81
CA LEU A 19 -13.45 6.05 -9.90
C LEU A 19 -14.45 4.97 -9.46
N ASN A 20 -14.04 4.01 -8.62
CA ASN A 20 -14.96 2.98 -8.15
C ASN A 20 -16.02 3.53 -7.17
N LEU A 21 -15.68 4.53 -6.36
CA LEU A 21 -16.66 5.26 -5.54
C LEU A 21 -17.69 5.99 -6.42
N LEU A 22 -17.25 6.64 -7.50
CA LEU A 22 -18.16 7.30 -8.46
C LEU A 22 -19.10 6.28 -9.15
N LYS A 23 -18.56 5.15 -9.61
CA LYS A 23 -19.35 4.06 -10.22
C LYS A 23 -20.42 3.51 -9.27
N ALA A 24 -20.14 3.48 -7.96
CA ALA A 24 -21.08 3.06 -6.94
C ALA A 24 -22.15 4.13 -6.58
N GLY A 25 -22.10 5.31 -7.22
CA GLY A 25 -23.10 6.37 -7.05
C GLY A 25 -22.87 7.29 -5.86
N HIS A 26 -21.65 7.33 -5.31
CA HIS A 26 -21.25 8.34 -4.32
C HIS A 26 -20.92 9.68 -4.99
N THR A 27 -21.06 10.77 -4.25
CA THR A 27 -20.66 12.11 -4.72
C THR A 27 -19.27 12.42 -4.20
N LEU A 28 -18.33 12.76 -5.09
CA LEU A 28 -16.93 12.98 -4.72
C LEU A 28 -16.51 14.43 -4.89
N THR A 29 -15.77 14.95 -3.91
CA THR A 29 -14.92 16.13 -4.07
C THR A 29 -13.47 15.68 -3.97
N VAL A 30 -12.68 15.89 -5.02
CA VAL A 30 -11.34 15.34 -5.15
C VAL A 30 -10.26 16.42 -5.16
N PHE A 31 -9.10 16.10 -4.59
CA PHE A 31 -7.94 16.99 -4.59
C PHE A 31 -6.64 16.18 -4.81
N ASP A 32 -5.74 16.76 -5.60
CA ASP A 32 -4.37 16.30 -5.79
C ASP A 32 -3.49 17.52 -6.15
N LEU A 33 -2.17 17.41 -5.99
CA LEU A 33 -1.25 18.45 -6.47
C LEU A 33 -1.16 18.48 -8.01
N ASN A 34 -1.52 17.37 -8.66
CA ASN A 34 -1.58 17.24 -10.11
C ASN A 34 -2.98 17.63 -10.64
N GLU A 35 -3.08 18.80 -11.26
CA GLU A 35 -4.30 19.32 -11.86
C GLU A 35 -4.87 18.42 -12.98
N GLU A 36 -4.02 17.68 -13.70
CA GLU A 36 -4.48 16.72 -14.71
C GLU A 36 -5.18 15.53 -14.08
N ALA A 37 -4.69 15.07 -12.92
CA ALA A 37 -5.35 14.00 -12.17
C ALA A 37 -6.74 14.45 -11.72
N ILE A 38 -6.87 15.68 -11.17
CA ILE A 38 -8.17 16.27 -10.80
C ILE A 38 -9.10 16.33 -12.01
N ARG A 39 -8.65 16.92 -13.13
CA ARG A 39 -9.46 17.05 -14.36
C ARG A 39 -10.01 15.71 -14.84
N SER A 40 -9.18 14.66 -14.81
CA SER A 40 -9.62 13.32 -15.24
C SER A 40 -10.75 12.73 -14.38
N LEU A 41 -10.82 13.08 -13.09
CA LEU A 41 -11.92 12.67 -12.21
C LEU A 41 -13.14 13.58 -12.37
N GLN A 42 -12.95 14.85 -12.72
CA GLN A 42 -14.07 15.76 -13.06
C GLN A 42 -14.80 15.29 -14.31
N GLU A 43 -14.07 14.85 -15.33
CA GLU A 43 -14.65 14.24 -16.53
C GLU A 43 -15.46 12.97 -16.22
N ALA A 44 -15.12 12.26 -15.13
CA ALA A 44 -15.86 11.11 -14.62
C ALA A 44 -17.02 11.47 -13.67
N GLY A 45 -17.24 12.76 -13.37
CA GLY A 45 -18.37 13.25 -12.56
C GLY A 45 -18.03 13.69 -11.12
N ALA A 46 -16.75 13.76 -10.74
CA ALA A 46 -16.37 14.36 -9.46
C ALA A 46 -16.36 15.89 -9.49
N LYS A 47 -16.42 16.52 -8.32
CA LYS A 47 -16.07 17.94 -8.13
C LYS A 47 -14.56 18.04 -7.85
N GLY A 48 -13.85 18.95 -8.51
CA GLY A 48 -12.46 19.27 -8.16
C GLY A 48 -12.39 20.33 -7.07
N ALA A 49 -11.51 20.16 -6.10
CA ALA A 49 -11.18 21.13 -5.05
C ALA A 49 -9.77 21.72 -5.29
N VAL A 50 -9.50 22.90 -4.72
CA VAL A 50 -8.18 23.56 -4.77
C VAL A 50 -7.33 23.28 -3.53
N SER A 51 -7.90 22.65 -2.50
CA SER A 51 -7.19 22.24 -1.29
C SER A 51 -7.86 21.05 -0.59
N ALA A 52 -7.13 20.45 0.36
CA ALA A 52 -7.66 19.40 1.22
C ALA A 52 -8.81 19.92 2.12
N ALA A 53 -8.69 21.16 2.60
CA ALA A 53 -9.74 21.86 3.33
C ALA A 53 -11.03 22.00 2.49
N GLU A 54 -10.93 22.40 1.21
CA GLU A 54 -12.12 22.48 0.37
C GLU A 54 -12.75 21.09 0.15
N ALA A 55 -11.93 20.06 -0.10
CA ALA A 55 -12.42 18.68 -0.23
C ALA A 55 -13.10 18.15 1.04
N ALA A 56 -12.72 18.65 2.21
CA ALA A 56 -13.28 18.25 3.51
C ALA A 56 -14.61 18.93 3.86
N SER A 57 -14.83 20.16 3.39
CA SER A 57 -15.89 21.06 3.88
C SER A 57 -17.33 20.52 3.84
N GLU A 58 -17.66 19.66 2.87
CA GLU A 58 -18.99 19.05 2.73
C GLU A 58 -18.97 17.52 2.80
N SER A 59 -17.87 16.94 3.30
CA SER A 59 -17.65 15.49 3.25
C SER A 59 -18.01 14.80 4.55
N ASP A 60 -18.79 13.71 4.44
CA ASP A 60 -19.08 12.82 5.57
C ASP A 60 -17.87 11.91 5.87
N ILE A 61 -17.19 11.49 4.80
CA ILE A 61 -16.02 10.61 4.82
C ILE A 61 -14.93 11.27 3.99
N ILE A 62 -13.70 11.25 4.47
CA ILE A 62 -12.53 11.77 3.74
C ILE A 62 -11.50 10.67 3.61
N ILE A 63 -11.14 10.31 2.39
CA ILE A 63 -10.15 9.28 2.10
C ILE A 63 -8.85 9.95 1.68
N THR A 64 -7.74 9.56 2.29
CA THR A 64 -6.39 9.97 1.86
C THR A 64 -5.62 8.78 1.31
N MET A 65 -4.94 8.98 0.17
CA MET A 65 -4.07 7.97 -0.46
C MET A 65 -2.77 8.62 -0.93
N LEU A 66 -1.83 8.78 -0.01
CA LEU A 66 -0.65 9.63 -0.16
C LEU A 66 0.68 8.87 -0.03
N PRO A 67 1.79 9.41 -0.56
CA PRO A 67 3.05 8.66 -0.63
C PRO A 67 3.73 8.38 0.72
N LYS A 68 3.58 9.28 1.71
CA LYS A 68 4.38 9.30 2.95
C LYS A 68 3.64 9.99 4.10
N GLY A 69 4.10 9.72 5.33
CA GLY A 69 3.58 10.31 6.57
C GLY A 69 3.53 11.83 6.56
N GLU A 70 4.62 12.50 6.17
CA GLU A 70 4.69 13.97 6.08
C GLU A 70 3.60 14.59 5.18
N HIS A 71 3.20 13.88 4.11
CA HIS A 71 2.12 14.33 3.23
C HIS A 71 0.74 14.16 3.87
N VAL A 72 0.52 13.05 4.59
CA VAL A 72 -0.71 12.82 5.36
C VAL A 72 -0.82 13.87 6.47
N GLU A 73 0.27 14.13 7.20
CA GLU A 73 0.31 15.16 8.24
C GLU A 73 -0.04 16.55 7.68
N ALA A 74 0.55 16.94 6.55
CA ALA A 74 0.25 18.22 5.90
C ALA A 74 -1.22 18.31 5.44
N VAL A 75 -1.75 17.24 4.84
CA VAL A 75 -3.13 17.19 4.34
C VAL A 75 -4.15 17.14 5.47
N VAL A 76 -3.85 16.49 6.59
CA VAL A 76 -4.77 16.37 7.72
C VAL A 76 -4.73 17.64 8.58
N SER A 77 -3.53 18.06 9.00
CA SER A 77 -3.32 19.04 10.07
C SER A 77 -2.76 20.40 9.64
N GLY A 78 -2.39 20.57 8.36
CA GLY A 78 -1.85 21.83 7.85
C GLY A 78 -2.88 22.95 7.73
N ASP A 79 -2.40 24.16 7.42
CA ASP A 79 -3.22 25.39 7.32
C ASP A 79 -4.32 25.34 6.25
N GLN A 80 -4.17 24.46 5.25
CA GLN A 80 -5.17 24.16 4.22
C GLN A 80 -5.59 22.68 4.27
N GLY A 81 -5.45 22.08 5.45
CA GLY A 81 -5.71 20.68 5.71
C GLY A 81 -7.16 20.40 6.09
N ILE A 82 -7.49 19.12 6.14
CA ILE A 82 -8.82 18.58 6.41
C ILE A 82 -9.43 19.18 7.69
N LEU A 83 -8.64 19.23 8.78
CA LEU A 83 -9.14 19.62 10.10
C LEU A 83 -9.52 21.10 10.22
N THR A 84 -9.22 21.92 9.21
CA THR A 84 -9.60 23.34 9.20
C THR A 84 -11.07 23.58 8.84
N THR A 85 -11.71 22.60 8.17
CA THR A 85 -13.06 22.75 7.60
C THR A 85 -13.94 21.52 7.77
N ALA A 86 -13.39 20.37 8.15
CA ALA A 86 -14.17 19.16 8.42
C ALA A 86 -15.19 19.42 9.53
N ALA A 87 -16.42 18.91 9.34
CA ALA A 87 -17.47 19.02 10.33
C ALA A 87 -17.23 18.02 11.48
N PRO A 88 -17.71 18.31 12.71
CA PRO A 88 -17.73 17.33 13.78
C PRO A 88 -18.46 16.04 13.35
N GLY A 89 -17.85 14.89 13.64
CA GLY A 89 -18.33 13.57 13.25
C GLY A 89 -17.89 13.09 11.86
N THR A 90 -17.20 13.91 11.07
CA THR A 90 -16.54 13.46 9.84
C THR A 90 -15.52 12.36 10.15
N VAL A 91 -15.44 11.34 9.28
CA VAL A 91 -14.47 10.24 9.42
C VAL A 91 -13.36 10.38 8.37
N ILE A 92 -12.12 10.52 8.82
CA ILE A 92 -10.93 10.37 7.97
C ILE A 92 -10.58 8.90 7.88
N VAL A 93 -10.46 8.38 6.66
CA VAL A 93 -9.96 7.03 6.35
C VAL A 93 -8.64 7.17 5.61
N ASP A 94 -7.54 7.09 6.34
CA ASP A 94 -6.21 7.15 5.74
C ASP A 94 -5.79 5.79 5.21
N MET A 95 -5.71 5.67 3.88
CA MET A 95 -5.34 4.44 3.20
C MET A 95 -3.86 4.43 2.78
N SER A 96 -3.11 5.47 3.18
CA SER A 96 -1.69 5.61 2.96
C SER A 96 -0.89 4.59 3.78
N SER A 97 0.30 4.22 3.31
CA SER A 97 1.23 3.39 4.09
C SER A 97 2.20 4.26 4.87
N ILE A 98 1.83 4.60 6.10
CA ILE A 98 2.58 5.44 7.05
C ILE A 98 3.00 4.66 8.30
N SER A 99 3.80 5.28 9.18
CA SER A 99 4.19 4.65 10.44
C SER A 99 3.00 4.56 11.41
N PRO A 100 2.93 3.52 12.27
CA PRO A 100 1.92 3.42 13.32
C PRO A 100 1.97 4.58 14.32
N VAL A 101 3.16 5.15 14.54
CA VAL A 101 3.35 6.30 15.44
C VAL A 101 2.66 7.54 14.87
N THR A 102 2.91 7.86 13.59
CA THR A 102 2.24 8.98 12.91
C THR A 102 0.73 8.78 12.86
N SER A 103 0.26 7.58 12.53
CA SER A 103 -1.17 7.26 12.50
C SER A 103 -1.86 7.53 13.85
N ARG A 104 -1.27 7.07 14.97
CA ARG A 104 -1.81 7.34 16.31
C ARG A 104 -1.80 8.82 16.66
N ALA A 105 -0.73 9.54 16.32
CA ALA A 105 -0.63 10.97 16.57
C ALA A 105 -1.72 11.76 15.82
N LEU A 106 -1.94 11.43 14.55
CA LEU A 106 -2.98 12.04 13.72
C LEU A 106 -4.38 11.73 14.23
N ALA A 107 -4.65 10.48 14.62
CA ALA A 107 -5.93 10.11 15.21
C ALA A 107 -6.21 10.90 16.50
N ALA A 108 -5.20 11.05 17.37
CA ALA A 108 -5.33 11.83 18.59
C ALA A 108 -5.57 13.32 18.31
N PHE A 109 -4.93 13.88 17.29
CA PHE A 109 -5.09 15.28 16.89
C PHE A 109 -6.44 15.55 16.22
N ALA A 110 -6.90 14.66 15.34
CA ALA A 110 -8.23 14.72 14.71
C ALA A 110 -9.34 14.71 15.78
N LYS A 111 -9.18 13.88 16.83
CA LYS A 111 -10.15 13.80 17.92
C LYS A 111 -10.32 15.12 18.69
N GLN A 112 -9.28 15.95 18.79
CA GLN A 112 -9.38 17.29 19.39
C GLN A 112 -10.29 18.23 18.59
N HIS A 113 -10.50 17.94 17.31
CA HIS A 113 -11.37 18.67 16.39
C HIS A 113 -12.73 17.99 16.20
N GLN A 114 -13.05 16.97 17.02
CA GLN A 114 -14.26 16.14 16.89
C GLN A 114 -14.35 15.41 15.54
N VAL A 115 -13.21 15.12 14.92
CA VAL A 115 -13.09 14.34 13.68
C VAL A 115 -12.53 12.97 14.03
N GLU A 116 -13.15 11.93 13.48
CA GLU A 116 -12.76 10.54 13.72
C GLU A 116 -11.73 10.08 12.70
N PHE A 117 -10.93 9.07 13.05
CA PHE A 117 -9.82 8.61 12.22
C PHE A 117 -9.74 7.09 12.18
N ILE A 118 -9.62 6.53 10.97
CA ILE A 118 -9.36 5.12 10.70
C ILE A 118 -8.11 5.03 9.83
N ASP A 119 -7.07 4.32 10.27
CA ASP A 119 -5.96 3.95 9.39
C ASP A 119 -6.29 2.64 8.67
N ALA A 120 -6.48 2.69 7.35
CA ALA A 120 -6.93 1.58 6.53
C ALA A 120 -6.03 1.34 5.30
N PRO A 121 -4.71 1.12 5.48
CA PRO A 121 -3.83 0.80 4.36
C PRO A 121 -4.26 -0.46 3.61
N VAL A 122 -3.83 -0.53 2.34
CA VAL A 122 -4.30 -1.53 1.39
C VAL A 122 -3.19 -2.46 0.88
N SER A 123 -3.58 -3.64 0.40
CA SER A 123 -2.72 -4.57 -0.33
C SER A 123 -3.43 -5.13 -1.56
N GLY A 124 -2.70 -5.26 -2.67
CA GLY A 124 -3.24 -5.75 -3.94
C GLY A 124 -2.67 -5.10 -5.20
N GLY A 125 -2.05 -3.92 -5.08
CA GLY A 125 -1.51 -3.17 -6.22
C GLY A 125 -2.59 -2.53 -7.09
N GLU A 126 -2.15 -1.84 -8.15
CA GLU A 126 -3.03 -1.12 -9.08
C GLU A 126 -4.12 -2.00 -9.71
N PRO A 127 -3.85 -3.25 -10.15
CA PRO A 127 -4.90 -4.08 -10.74
C PRO A 127 -6.08 -4.29 -9.79
N LYS A 128 -5.81 -4.60 -8.51
CA LYS A 128 -6.88 -4.77 -7.51
C LYS A 128 -7.54 -3.46 -7.11
N ALA A 129 -6.85 -2.33 -7.21
CA ALA A 129 -7.46 -1.02 -7.01
C ALA A 129 -8.46 -0.69 -8.13
N ILE A 130 -8.11 -1.01 -9.38
CA ILE A 130 -9.00 -0.89 -10.55
C ILE A 130 -10.22 -1.80 -10.39
N ASP A 131 -9.98 -3.07 -10.04
CA ASP A 131 -11.03 -4.09 -9.93
C ASP A 131 -11.89 -3.95 -8.66
N GLY A 132 -11.48 -3.11 -7.70
CA GLY A 132 -12.18 -2.93 -6.43
C GLY A 132 -12.07 -4.14 -5.50
N THR A 133 -10.93 -4.84 -5.52
CA THR A 133 -10.70 -6.11 -4.81
C THR A 133 -9.51 -6.04 -3.84
N LEU A 134 -9.21 -4.85 -3.31
CA LEU A 134 -8.13 -4.67 -2.35
C LEU A 134 -8.40 -5.43 -1.04
N ALA A 135 -7.33 -5.86 -0.38
CA ALA A 135 -7.37 -6.22 1.03
C ALA A 135 -7.10 -4.96 1.84
N ILE A 136 -7.98 -4.63 2.79
CA ILE A 136 -7.96 -3.41 3.59
C ILE A 136 -7.81 -3.79 5.06
N MET A 137 -6.74 -3.29 5.68
CA MET A 137 -6.37 -3.57 7.06
C MET A 137 -6.66 -2.32 7.90
N ALA A 138 -7.76 -2.30 8.63
CA ALA A 138 -8.22 -1.11 9.34
C ALA A 138 -7.81 -1.11 10.82
N GLY A 139 -7.35 0.04 11.31
CA GLY A 139 -7.16 0.35 12.72
C GLY A 139 -8.04 1.53 13.14
N GLY A 140 -8.69 1.43 14.29
CA GLY A 140 -9.54 2.49 14.82
C GLY A 140 -10.57 2.00 15.83
N GLU A 141 -11.50 2.88 16.18
CA GLU A 141 -12.64 2.51 17.03
C GLU A 141 -13.65 1.67 16.21
N GLU A 142 -14.12 0.56 16.77
CA GLU A 142 -15.06 -0.35 16.11
C GLU A 142 -16.36 0.34 15.67
N SER A 143 -16.92 1.19 16.53
CA SER A 143 -18.14 1.95 16.24
C SER A 143 -17.99 2.90 15.04
N ILE A 144 -16.79 3.44 14.83
CA ILE A 144 -16.47 4.32 13.70
C ILE A 144 -16.17 3.51 12.45
N PHE A 145 -15.43 2.40 12.60
CA PHE A 145 -15.13 1.51 11.48
C PHE A 145 -16.41 0.97 10.82
N GLU A 146 -17.39 0.53 11.60
CA GLU A 146 -18.67 0.03 11.06
C GLU A 146 -19.44 1.10 10.26
N GLN A 147 -19.19 2.41 10.47
CA GLN A 147 -19.82 3.48 9.69
C GLN A 147 -19.25 3.59 8.26
N VAL A 148 -17.99 3.19 8.05
CA VAL A 148 -17.29 3.31 6.75
C VAL A 148 -17.11 1.96 6.05
N LYS A 149 -17.22 0.85 6.79
CA LYS A 149 -16.98 -0.51 6.30
C LYS A 149 -17.76 -0.86 5.04
N ASP A 150 -19.06 -0.56 5.00
CA ASP A 150 -19.90 -0.86 3.84
C ASP A 150 -19.43 -0.11 2.58
N VAL A 151 -19.02 1.16 2.73
CA VAL A 151 -18.49 1.97 1.62
C VAL A 151 -17.20 1.33 1.09
N LEU A 152 -16.30 0.90 1.98
CA LEU A 152 -15.04 0.26 1.58
C LEU A 152 -15.28 -1.09 0.88
N LEU A 153 -16.16 -1.93 1.44
CA LEU A 153 -16.51 -3.25 0.89
C LEU A 153 -17.24 -3.16 -0.45
N SER A 154 -18.15 -2.19 -0.62
CA SER A 154 -18.95 -2.12 -1.85
C SER A 154 -18.20 -1.46 -3.01
N THR A 155 -17.02 -0.88 -2.79
CA THR A 155 -16.36 -0.04 -3.81
C THR A 155 -14.90 -0.37 -4.08
N MET A 156 -14.11 -0.77 -3.08
CA MET A 156 -12.66 -0.85 -3.28
C MET A 156 -11.98 -2.06 -2.65
N GLY A 157 -12.65 -2.78 -1.74
CA GLY A 157 -12.11 -3.99 -1.12
C GLY A 157 -13.08 -5.15 -1.10
N THR A 158 -12.55 -6.37 -1.19
CA THR A 158 -13.34 -7.59 -0.92
C THR A 158 -13.13 -8.10 0.50
N GLU A 159 -12.03 -7.71 1.14
CA GLU A 159 -11.68 -8.08 2.51
C GLU A 159 -11.36 -6.80 3.27
N VAL A 160 -12.24 -6.40 4.19
CA VAL A 160 -12.10 -5.18 4.99
C VAL A 160 -12.20 -5.56 6.46
N VAL A 161 -11.06 -5.55 7.15
CA VAL A 161 -10.93 -6.14 8.49
C VAL A 161 -10.41 -5.10 9.48
N LEU A 162 -11.13 -4.89 10.57
CA LEU A 162 -10.64 -4.15 11.73
C LEU A 162 -9.68 -5.04 12.52
N VAL A 163 -8.41 -4.64 12.58
CA VAL A 163 -7.33 -5.41 13.21
C VAL A 163 -6.94 -4.88 14.59
N GLY A 164 -7.52 -3.76 15.02
CA GLY A 164 -7.29 -3.18 16.35
C GLY A 164 -7.56 -1.69 16.40
N ALA A 165 -7.04 -1.02 17.43
CA ALA A 165 -7.12 0.43 17.58
C ALA A 165 -6.25 1.17 16.55
N ASN A 166 -6.31 2.51 16.52
CA ASN A 166 -5.50 3.31 15.60
C ASN A 166 -4.01 2.93 15.63
N GLY A 167 -3.41 2.88 14.43
CA GLY A 167 -2.07 2.39 14.18
C GLY A 167 -1.98 0.88 13.97
N SER A 168 -3.04 0.10 14.26
CA SER A 168 -3.02 -1.34 14.05
C SER A 168 -3.12 -1.72 12.57
N GLY A 169 -3.85 -0.96 11.76
CA GLY A 169 -3.97 -1.18 10.32
C GLY A 169 -2.63 -0.99 9.62
N THR A 170 -1.97 0.13 9.89
CA THR A 170 -0.58 0.41 9.47
C THR A 170 0.41 -0.63 9.97
N THR A 171 0.32 -1.08 11.23
CA THR A 171 1.17 -2.17 11.75
C THR A 171 0.95 -3.49 10.99
N ALA A 172 -0.31 -3.87 10.74
CA ALA A 172 -0.65 -5.07 9.97
C ALA A 172 -0.12 -4.99 8.54
N LYS A 173 -0.17 -3.80 7.91
CA LYS A 173 0.44 -3.59 6.60
C LYS A 173 1.95 -3.74 6.62
N LEU A 174 2.65 -3.23 7.65
CA LEU A 174 4.09 -3.45 7.79
C LEU A 174 4.43 -4.93 7.94
N ALA A 175 3.67 -5.68 8.74
CA ALA A 175 3.82 -7.13 8.86
C ALA A 175 3.60 -7.85 7.51
N ASN A 176 2.60 -7.42 6.73
CA ASN A 176 2.38 -7.93 5.38
C ASN A 176 3.60 -7.69 4.47
N GLN A 177 4.18 -6.49 4.51
CA GLN A 177 5.35 -6.14 3.70
C GLN A 177 6.61 -6.90 4.12
N ILE A 178 6.77 -7.25 5.39
CA ILE A 178 7.82 -8.17 5.86
C ILE A 178 7.66 -9.54 5.18
N ILE A 179 6.48 -10.14 5.28
CA ILE A 179 6.22 -11.49 4.77
C ILE A 179 6.38 -11.54 3.25
N VAL A 180 5.78 -10.59 2.52
CA VAL A 180 5.86 -10.54 1.05
C VAL A 180 7.30 -10.46 0.59
N ASN A 181 8.07 -9.50 1.12
CA ASN A 181 9.41 -9.25 0.61
C ASN A 181 10.41 -10.34 1.07
N LEU A 182 10.27 -10.89 2.29
CA LEU A 182 11.09 -12.03 2.71
C LEU A 182 10.79 -13.30 1.92
N ASN A 183 9.53 -13.55 1.55
CA ASN A 183 9.19 -14.67 0.68
C ASN A 183 9.82 -14.51 -0.70
N ILE A 184 9.84 -13.30 -1.27
CA ILE A 184 10.51 -13.05 -2.55
C ILE A 184 12.02 -13.28 -2.42
N ALA A 185 12.64 -12.82 -1.34
CA ALA A 185 14.06 -13.01 -1.08
C ALA A 185 14.43 -14.49 -0.90
N ALA A 186 13.68 -15.23 -0.09
CA ALA A 186 13.90 -16.66 0.14
C ALA A 186 13.69 -17.48 -1.14
N MET A 187 12.64 -17.17 -1.91
CA MET A 187 12.43 -17.74 -3.25
C MET A 187 13.64 -17.46 -4.13
N SER A 188 14.08 -16.21 -4.22
CA SER A 188 15.21 -15.79 -5.06
C SER A 188 16.50 -16.54 -4.72
N GLU A 189 16.80 -16.69 -3.43
CA GLU A 189 17.95 -17.45 -2.94
C GLU A 189 17.87 -18.92 -3.37
N ALA A 190 16.72 -19.57 -3.17
CA ALA A 190 16.50 -20.96 -3.57
C ALA A 190 16.59 -21.18 -5.08
N LEU A 191 16.04 -20.27 -5.89
CA LEU A 191 16.10 -20.33 -7.35
C LEU A 191 17.53 -20.21 -7.86
N VAL A 192 18.33 -19.32 -7.29
CA VAL A 192 19.74 -19.15 -7.67
C VAL A 192 20.58 -20.36 -7.28
N LEU A 193 20.36 -20.94 -6.09
CA LEU A 193 20.98 -22.21 -5.70
C LEU A 193 20.68 -23.33 -6.70
N ALA A 194 19.41 -23.49 -7.06
CA ALA A 194 18.98 -24.51 -8.01
C ALA A 194 19.57 -24.30 -9.40
N ALA A 195 19.59 -23.05 -9.88
CA ALA A 195 20.18 -22.69 -11.17
C ALA A 195 21.68 -23.00 -11.19
N LYS A 196 22.40 -22.65 -10.12
CA LYS A 196 23.83 -22.96 -9.98
C LYS A 196 24.10 -24.47 -9.91
N SER A 197 23.15 -25.23 -9.38
CA SER A 197 23.22 -26.69 -9.27
C SER A 197 22.82 -27.42 -10.55
N GLY A 198 22.39 -26.70 -11.60
CA GLY A 198 22.00 -27.28 -12.90
C GLY A 198 20.60 -27.89 -12.92
N ILE A 199 19.73 -27.50 -11.99
CA ILE A 199 18.33 -27.97 -11.96
C ILE A 199 17.48 -27.09 -12.89
N ALA A 200 16.60 -27.72 -13.68
CA ALA A 200 15.59 -27.02 -14.48
C ALA A 200 14.58 -26.32 -13.55
N ILE A 201 14.56 -24.99 -13.58
CA ILE A 201 13.83 -24.19 -12.59
C ILE A 201 12.32 -24.32 -12.71
N ASP A 202 11.79 -24.43 -13.93
CA ASP A 202 10.37 -24.68 -14.19
C ASP A 202 9.92 -26.02 -13.58
N LYS A 203 10.76 -27.06 -13.66
CA LYS A 203 10.51 -28.36 -13.02
C LYS A 203 10.62 -28.33 -11.51
N MET A 204 11.58 -27.59 -10.96
CA MET A 204 11.65 -27.37 -9.51
C MET A 204 10.40 -26.65 -9.01
N TYR A 205 9.96 -25.59 -9.71
CA TYR A 205 8.75 -24.85 -9.38
C TYR A 205 7.52 -25.77 -9.39
N GLU A 206 7.32 -26.57 -10.44
CA GLU A 206 6.25 -27.59 -10.48
C GLU A 206 6.30 -28.53 -9.28
N ALA A 207 7.50 -28.97 -8.88
CA ALA A 207 7.69 -29.94 -7.80
C ALA A 207 7.41 -29.38 -6.40
N ILE A 208 7.78 -28.12 -6.12
CA ILE A 208 7.71 -27.57 -4.76
C ILE A 208 6.45 -26.74 -4.49
N ARG A 209 5.79 -26.20 -5.53
CA ARG A 209 4.69 -25.24 -5.36
C ARG A 209 3.45 -25.80 -4.67
N GLY A 210 3.23 -27.12 -4.76
CA GLY A 210 2.13 -27.80 -4.07
C GLY A 210 2.44 -28.23 -2.64
N GLY A 211 3.71 -28.11 -2.21
CA GLY A 211 4.16 -28.49 -0.86
C GLY A 211 4.23 -27.31 0.10
N LEU A 212 4.93 -27.48 1.22
CA LEU A 212 5.10 -26.44 2.25
C LEU A 212 5.90 -25.22 1.78
N ALA A 213 6.66 -25.33 0.68
CA ALA A 213 7.34 -24.19 0.05
C ALA A 213 6.40 -23.35 -0.84
N GLY A 214 5.20 -23.86 -1.13
CA GLY A 214 4.19 -23.16 -1.92
C GLY A 214 3.74 -21.86 -1.25
N SER A 215 3.64 -20.80 -2.04
CA SER A 215 3.09 -19.51 -1.59
C SER A 215 2.53 -18.71 -2.75
N ALA A 216 1.65 -17.75 -2.46
CA ALA A 216 1.14 -16.82 -3.46
C ALA A 216 2.27 -16.01 -4.14
N VAL A 217 3.35 -15.73 -3.40
CA VAL A 217 4.54 -15.06 -3.96
C VAL A 217 5.24 -15.95 -4.98
N LEU A 218 5.47 -17.23 -4.66
CA LEU A 218 6.10 -18.17 -5.56
C LEU A 218 5.34 -18.26 -6.88
N ASP A 219 4.02 -18.46 -6.79
CA ASP A 219 3.15 -18.61 -7.95
C ASP A 219 3.03 -17.33 -8.79
N ALA A 220 3.12 -16.15 -8.15
CA ALA A 220 3.07 -14.88 -8.85
C ALA A 220 4.40 -14.47 -9.48
N LYS A 221 5.55 -14.83 -8.88
CA LYS A 221 6.85 -14.26 -9.24
C LYS A 221 7.74 -15.19 -10.05
N VAL A 222 7.69 -16.51 -9.84
CA VAL A 222 8.52 -17.45 -10.62
C VAL A 222 8.25 -17.35 -12.13
N PRO A 223 7.01 -17.35 -12.63
CA PRO A 223 6.76 -17.23 -14.07
C PRO A 223 7.38 -15.97 -14.68
N LEU A 224 7.19 -14.83 -14.01
CA LEU A 224 7.74 -13.53 -14.44
C LEU A 224 9.28 -13.55 -14.46
N ILE A 225 9.92 -14.12 -13.43
CA ILE A 225 11.38 -14.25 -13.37
C ILE A 225 11.90 -15.12 -14.52
N LEU A 226 11.24 -16.25 -14.81
CA LEU A 226 11.64 -17.15 -15.89
C LEU A 226 11.51 -16.50 -17.27
N GLU A 227 10.57 -15.58 -17.43
CA GLU A 227 10.37 -14.76 -18.64
C GLU A 227 11.25 -13.51 -18.68
N ARG A 228 12.04 -13.25 -17.62
CA ARG A 228 12.79 -11.99 -17.40
C ARG A 228 11.89 -10.76 -17.44
N ASN A 229 10.62 -10.92 -17.10
CA ASN A 229 9.66 -9.85 -17.00
C ASN A 229 9.72 -9.21 -15.61
N PHE A 230 10.26 -7.99 -15.56
CA PHE A 230 10.34 -7.19 -14.34
C PHE A 230 9.55 -5.88 -14.46
N GLU A 231 8.57 -5.85 -15.37
CA GLU A 231 7.62 -4.74 -15.46
C GLU A 231 6.89 -4.59 -14.12
N PRO A 232 6.72 -3.36 -13.61
CA PRO A 232 6.38 -3.13 -12.22
C PRO A 232 4.93 -3.54 -11.87
N GLY A 233 4.78 -4.53 -10.98
CA GLY A 233 3.54 -4.79 -10.23
C GLY A 233 3.65 -4.38 -8.75
N GLY A 234 4.87 -4.35 -8.21
CA GLY A 234 5.25 -3.72 -6.94
C GLY A 234 6.68 -3.23 -7.02
N ARG A 235 6.91 -1.93 -7.22
CA ARG A 235 8.24 -1.39 -7.52
C ARG A 235 9.22 -1.57 -6.36
N ILE A 236 10.50 -1.76 -6.68
CA ILE A 236 11.59 -1.88 -5.70
C ILE A 236 11.70 -0.63 -4.82
N ASP A 237 11.56 0.58 -5.37
CA ASP A 237 11.62 1.81 -4.58
C ASP A 237 10.45 1.96 -3.60
N ILE A 238 9.26 1.50 -3.98
CA ILE A 238 8.08 1.47 -3.11
C ILE A 238 8.28 0.49 -1.96
N ASN A 239 8.76 -0.72 -2.25
CA ASN A 239 9.04 -1.72 -1.21
C ASN A 239 10.23 -1.35 -0.33
N LEU A 240 11.25 -0.67 -0.88
CA LEU A 240 12.33 -0.08 -0.10
C LEU A 240 11.76 0.90 0.94
N LYS A 241 10.88 1.81 0.52
CA LYS A 241 10.20 2.75 1.44
C LYS A 241 9.39 2.00 2.51
N ASP A 242 8.65 0.95 2.15
CA ASP A 242 7.90 0.17 3.15
C ASP A 242 8.83 -0.57 4.13
N LEU A 243 9.96 -1.13 3.66
CA LEU A 243 10.95 -1.78 4.52
C LEU A 243 11.70 -0.77 5.41
N THR A 244 11.89 0.47 4.96
CA THR A 244 12.36 1.57 5.81
C THR A 244 11.37 1.82 6.95
N ASN A 245 10.08 1.95 6.65
CA ASN A 245 9.03 2.13 7.68
C ASN A 245 8.98 0.94 8.66
N VAL A 246 9.19 -0.30 8.18
CA VAL A 246 9.31 -1.50 9.02
C VAL A 246 10.46 -1.33 10.01
N MET A 247 11.65 -0.98 9.54
CA MET A 247 12.84 -0.88 10.39
C MET A 247 12.74 0.28 11.38
N GLU A 248 12.24 1.44 10.96
CA GLU A 248 11.97 2.58 11.85
C GLU A 248 10.98 2.19 12.96
N THR A 249 9.84 1.62 12.59
CA THR A 249 8.83 1.16 13.56
C THR A 249 9.42 0.15 14.53
N ALA A 250 10.18 -0.83 14.02
CA ALA A 250 10.79 -1.87 14.82
C ALA A 250 11.80 -1.32 15.83
N HIS A 251 12.60 -0.32 15.44
CA HIS A 251 13.51 0.38 16.35
C HIS A 251 12.74 1.15 17.43
N ASP A 252 11.68 1.86 17.07
CA ASP A 252 10.88 2.65 18.02
C ASP A 252 10.25 1.80 19.12
N ILE A 253 9.85 0.56 18.81
CA ILE A 253 9.21 -0.35 19.76
C ILE A 253 10.14 -1.45 20.30
N GLY A 254 11.42 -1.42 19.95
CA GLY A 254 12.42 -2.38 20.43
C GLY A 254 12.24 -3.82 19.93
N VAL A 255 11.75 -4.02 18.70
CA VAL A 255 11.58 -5.34 18.08
C VAL A 255 12.74 -5.65 17.11
N PRO A 256 13.56 -6.69 17.36
CA PRO A 256 14.63 -7.05 16.44
C PRO A 256 14.10 -7.79 15.21
N LEU A 257 14.41 -7.29 14.00
CA LEU A 257 14.02 -7.87 12.72
C LEU A 257 15.24 -8.19 11.83
N PRO A 258 16.06 -9.20 12.17
CA PRO A 258 17.36 -9.45 11.52
C PRO A 258 17.25 -9.79 10.02
N LEU A 259 16.17 -10.48 9.61
CA LEU A 259 15.98 -10.80 8.19
C LEU A 259 15.57 -9.56 7.39
N SER A 260 14.68 -8.74 7.95
CA SER A 260 14.23 -7.50 7.31
C SER A 260 15.35 -6.46 7.22
N SER A 261 16.25 -6.39 8.21
CA SER A 261 17.42 -5.50 8.14
C SER A 261 18.37 -5.90 7.02
N GLN A 262 18.60 -7.20 6.80
CA GLN A 262 19.40 -7.66 5.66
C GLN A 262 18.70 -7.38 4.33
N LEU A 263 17.39 -7.62 4.27
CA LEU A 263 16.61 -7.33 3.07
C LEU A 263 16.59 -5.84 2.70
N LEU A 264 16.63 -4.94 3.69
CA LEU A 264 16.75 -3.51 3.46
C LEU A 264 18.04 -3.17 2.69
N GLU A 265 19.16 -3.78 3.07
CA GLU A 265 20.44 -3.61 2.37
C GLU A 265 20.42 -4.18 0.95
N ILE A 266 19.71 -5.30 0.73
CA ILE A 266 19.49 -5.86 -0.61
C ILE A 266 18.74 -4.85 -1.50
N PHE A 267 17.71 -4.19 -0.98
CA PHE A 267 17.01 -3.13 -1.71
C PHE A 267 17.90 -1.93 -2.01
N HIS A 268 18.75 -1.50 -1.07
CA HIS A 268 19.72 -0.44 -1.32
C HIS A 268 20.72 -0.82 -2.42
N ALA A 269 21.20 -2.06 -2.44
CA ALA A 269 22.09 -2.57 -3.49
C ALA A 269 21.40 -2.57 -4.86
N LEU A 270 20.14 -3.03 -4.94
CA LEU A 270 19.36 -3.00 -6.18
C LEU A 270 19.11 -1.57 -6.68
N LYS A 271 18.82 -0.64 -5.77
CA LYS A 271 18.68 0.79 -6.09
C LYS A 271 19.97 1.36 -6.66
N ALA A 272 21.12 1.06 -6.04
CA ALA A 272 22.43 1.48 -6.53
C ALA A 272 22.77 0.88 -7.91
N ASP A 273 22.27 -0.32 -8.19
CA ASP A 273 22.37 -0.99 -9.50
C ASP A 273 21.38 -0.45 -10.55
N GLY A 274 20.63 0.62 -10.26
CA GLY A 274 19.69 1.22 -11.21
C GLY A 274 18.37 0.46 -11.36
N LYS A 275 18.06 -0.48 -10.46
CA LYS A 275 16.88 -1.37 -10.55
C LYS A 275 15.65 -0.87 -9.80
N SER A 276 15.69 0.37 -9.27
CA SER A 276 14.61 0.96 -8.47
C SER A 276 13.22 0.90 -9.12
N GLY A 277 13.16 1.01 -10.45
CA GLY A 277 11.91 1.00 -11.21
C GLY A 277 11.31 -0.38 -11.45
N LEU A 278 12.06 -1.46 -11.22
CA LEU A 278 11.63 -2.82 -11.50
C LEU A 278 10.63 -3.33 -10.46
N ASP A 279 9.84 -4.34 -10.83
CA ASP A 279 9.10 -5.15 -9.87
C ASP A 279 10.03 -5.76 -8.80
N HIS A 280 9.51 -5.92 -7.58
CA HIS A 280 10.24 -6.51 -6.45
C HIS A 280 10.66 -7.96 -6.67
N GLY A 281 10.09 -8.69 -7.65
CA GLY A 281 10.65 -9.95 -8.15
C GLY A 281 12.09 -9.81 -8.67
N GLY A 282 12.51 -8.59 -9.02
CA GLY A 282 13.88 -8.22 -9.35
C GLY A 282 14.91 -8.42 -8.23
N ILE A 283 14.48 -8.74 -7.00
CA ILE A 283 15.39 -9.21 -5.93
C ILE A 283 16.25 -10.38 -6.39
N VAL A 284 15.73 -11.25 -7.27
CA VAL A 284 16.52 -12.35 -7.84
C VAL A 284 17.82 -11.88 -8.48
N GLN A 285 17.82 -10.70 -9.11
CA GLN A 285 19.00 -10.17 -9.79
C GLN A 285 20.12 -9.76 -8.84
N TYR A 286 19.84 -9.55 -7.54
CA TYR A 286 20.86 -9.37 -6.51
C TYR A 286 21.61 -10.68 -6.29
N TYR A 287 20.88 -11.78 -6.08
CA TYR A 287 21.46 -13.10 -5.89
C TYR A 287 22.17 -13.62 -7.15
N GLU A 288 21.59 -13.41 -8.34
CA GLU A 288 22.20 -13.76 -9.63
C GLU A 288 23.57 -13.10 -9.81
N LYS A 289 23.67 -11.81 -9.47
CA LYS A 289 24.90 -11.03 -9.55
C LYS A 289 25.99 -11.59 -8.63
N MET A 290 25.65 -11.93 -7.38
CA MET A 290 26.60 -12.48 -6.42
C MET A 290 27.06 -13.91 -6.78
N ALA A 291 26.13 -14.74 -7.27
CA ALA A 291 26.40 -16.13 -7.58
C ALA A 291 26.98 -16.34 -8.99
N HIS A 292 27.02 -15.30 -9.83
CA HIS A 292 27.40 -15.37 -11.23
C HIS A 292 26.64 -16.48 -11.97
N VAL A 293 25.31 -16.48 -11.84
CA VAL A 293 24.38 -17.37 -12.54
C VAL A 293 23.04 -16.66 -12.70
N GLU A 294 22.37 -16.85 -13.82
CA GLU A 294 21.04 -16.30 -14.07
C GLU A 294 20.00 -17.43 -13.93
N VAL A 295 18.88 -17.13 -13.26
CA VAL A 295 17.74 -18.01 -13.15
C VAL A 295 17.01 -17.98 -14.49
N LYS A 296 17.09 -19.10 -15.22
CA LYS A 296 16.48 -19.26 -16.55
C LYS A 296 15.59 -20.49 -16.57
N LYS A 297 14.69 -20.51 -17.54
CA LYS A 297 13.97 -21.74 -17.89
C LYS A 297 14.97 -22.81 -18.34
N GLY A 298 14.78 -24.03 -17.85
CA GLY A 298 15.61 -25.19 -18.21
C GLY A 298 15.37 -25.69 -19.63
#